data_AF-A0A2Z6MS63-F1
#
_entry.id   AF-A0A2Z6MS63-F1
#
_cell.length_a   1.000
_cell.length_b   1.000
_cell.length_c   1.000
_cell.angle_alpha   90.00
_cell.angle_beta   90.00
_cell.angle_gamma   90.00
#
_symmetry.space_group_name_H-M   'P 1'
#
loop_
_entity.id
_entity.type
_entity.pdbx_description
1 polymer ?
#
loop_
_entity_poly.entity_id
_entity_poly.type
_entity_poly.pdbx_seq_one_letter_code
_entity_poly.pdbx_strand_id
1 'polypeptide(L)'
;MEGLKGKTVLLVTHQVDFLPAFDSVLLMSDGVILQAGPYNELLNSSHEFQDLVNAHKETAGSNQQLVDVTSSKRYSTTRKLMNSLFRAPMSFYDSTPLGRILSRVSSDLSIMDLDIPFSLTFAVGGTMFFYASLTVLAVVTWQVLIVAIPMVYVAIRMQRYYFTLAKEVMRINGTTKSSLANHVAETVAGAATIRAFEEEDRSFNKNLDLIDINASAFFHSFASNEWLIQRLETISAVVLTAAALCMVMLPPGTFTSGIIGMALSYGLSLNNTLVFSIQNQCTIANYIISVERLNQYMHIQSEAEEIVEGNRPPMNWPDAGKVEIKDLKVLGKCQLREVVQGKEEGLNSSGKLAEYDEPMSLMKREESLFRKLVKEYWSHFQSAESH
;
A
#
# COMPACT_ATOMS: atom_id res chain seq x y z
N MET A 1 -23.41 -23.47 25.05
CA MET A 1 -24.25 -22.39 24.52
C MET A 1 -24.96 -21.63 25.65
N GLU A 2 -24.24 -21.10 26.65
CA GLU A 2 -24.92 -20.38 27.76
C GLU A 2 -25.42 -18.98 27.36
N GLY A 3 -24.77 -18.30 26.42
CA GLY A 3 -25.16 -16.95 25.97
C GLY A 3 -26.44 -16.85 25.12
N LEU A 4 -26.96 -17.99 24.63
CA LEU A 4 -28.17 -18.07 23.78
C LEU A 4 -29.39 -18.63 24.53
N LYS A 5 -29.24 -18.94 25.83
CA LYS A 5 -30.30 -19.56 26.62
C LYS A 5 -31.50 -18.62 26.77
N GLY A 6 -32.68 -19.06 26.30
CA GLY A 6 -33.94 -18.30 26.38
C GLY A 6 -34.21 -17.31 25.24
N LYS A 7 -33.40 -17.33 24.17
CA LYS A 7 -33.64 -16.53 22.95
C LYS A 7 -34.09 -17.44 21.81
N THR A 8 -34.95 -16.92 20.92
CA THR A 8 -35.25 -17.59 19.65
C THR A 8 -34.01 -17.50 18.76
N VAL A 9 -33.47 -18.65 18.35
CA VAL A 9 -32.26 -18.74 17.53
C VAL A 9 -32.62 -19.37 16.19
N LEU A 10 -32.29 -18.66 15.10
CA LEU A 10 -32.36 -19.20 13.75
C LEU A 10 -30.93 -19.34 13.23
N LEU A 11 -30.48 -20.58 13.03
CA LEU A 11 -29.16 -20.87 12.49
C LEU A 11 -29.29 -21.26 11.01
N VAL A 12 -28.61 -20.51 10.14
CA VAL A 12 -28.37 -20.91 8.75
C VAL A 12 -26.99 -21.55 8.71
N THR A 13 -26.92 -22.85 8.44
CA THR A 13 -25.66 -23.60 8.43
C THR A 13 -25.57 -24.53 7.22
N HIS A 14 -24.38 -24.58 6.61
CA HIS A 14 -24.00 -25.63 5.67
C HIS A 14 -23.36 -26.84 6.37
N GLN A 15 -22.95 -26.68 7.63
CA GLN A 15 -22.37 -27.74 8.44
C GLN A 15 -23.48 -28.52 9.15
N VAL A 16 -23.63 -29.76 8.73
CA VAL A 16 -24.70 -30.67 9.14
C VAL A 16 -24.50 -31.17 10.58
N ASP A 17 -23.26 -31.14 11.09
CA ASP A 17 -22.88 -31.65 12.41
C ASP A 17 -23.55 -30.92 13.58
N PHE A 18 -23.99 -29.67 13.38
CA PHE A 18 -24.63 -28.87 14.42
C PHE A 18 -26.14 -29.04 14.47
N LEU A 19 -26.75 -29.61 13.43
CA LEU A 19 -28.20 -29.76 13.30
C LEU A 19 -28.87 -30.62 14.38
N PRO A 20 -28.24 -31.68 14.94
CA PRO A 20 -28.83 -32.45 16.04
C PRO A 20 -29.05 -31.66 17.34
N ALA A 21 -28.40 -30.51 17.50
CA ALA A 21 -28.54 -29.65 18.67
C ALA A 21 -29.73 -28.67 18.61
N PHE A 22 -30.48 -28.64 17.50
CA PHE A 22 -31.61 -27.74 17.28
C PHE A 22 -32.95 -28.47 17.37
N ASP A 23 -33.97 -27.77 17.85
CA ASP A 23 -35.32 -28.33 18.07
C ASP A 23 -36.05 -28.67 16.76
N SER A 24 -35.77 -27.93 15.68
CA SER A 24 -36.36 -28.13 14.36
C SER A 24 -35.39 -27.70 13.26
N VAL A 25 -35.34 -28.46 12.18
CA VAL A 25 -34.53 -28.20 10.99
C VAL A 25 -35.48 -27.95 9.82
N LEU A 26 -35.15 -26.95 8.99
CA LEU A 26 -35.92 -26.53 7.82
C LEU A 26 -35.05 -26.76 6.58
N LEU A 27 -35.46 -27.68 5.70
CA LEU A 27 -34.81 -27.89 4.40
C LEU A 27 -35.42 -26.94 3.37
N MET A 28 -34.60 -26.13 2.71
CA MET A 28 -35.04 -25.18 1.70
C MET A 28 -34.41 -25.48 0.34
N SER A 29 -35.20 -25.41 -0.73
CA SER A 29 -34.74 -25.39 -2.13
C SER A 29 -35.50 -24.31 -2.90
N ASP A 30 -34.80 -23.58 -3.76
CA ASP A 30 -35.37 -22.52 -4.62
C ASP A 30 -36.24 -21.49 -3.87
N GLY A 31 -35.85 -21.16 -2.63
CA GLY A 31 -36.57 -20.20 -1.78
C GLY A 31 -37.86 -20.74 -1.14
N VAL A 32 -38.16 -22.04 -1.28
CA VAL A 32 -39.32 -22.71 -0.66
C VAL A 32 -38.85 -23.71 0.40
N ILE A 33 -39.58 -23.81 1.51
CA ILE A 33 -39.35 -24.85 2.52
C ILE A 33 -39.95 -26.15 2.01
N LEU A 34 -39.09 -27.15 1.75
CA LEU A 34 -39.50 -28.47 1.29
C LEU A 34 -40.00 -29.33 2.45
N GLN A 35 -39.26 -29.33 3.56
CA GLN A 35 -39.57 -30.16 4.71
C GLN A 35 -39.09 -29.52 6.01
N ALA A 36 -39.84 -29.74 7.09
CA ALA A 36 -39.57 -29.19 8.41
C ALA A 36 -39.76 -30.29 9.45
N GLY A 37 -38.81 -30.47 10.36
CA GLY A 37 -38.90 -31.50 11.39
C GLY A 37 -37.64 -31.62 12.23
N PRO A 38 -37.66 -32.41 13.32
CA PRO A 38 -36.47 -32.74 14.08
C PRO A 38 -35.47 -33.53 13.23
N TYR A 39 -34.17 -33.41 13.52
CA TYR A 39 -33.09 -34.01 12.74
C TYR A 39 -33.28 -35.50 12.44
N ASN A 40 -33.68 -36.28 13.45
CA ASN A 40 -33.87 -37.72 13.32
C ASN A 40 -35.04 -38.10 12.41
N GLU A 41 -36.07 -37.25 12.31
CA GLU A 41 -37.21 -37.49 11.43
C GLU A 41 -36.82 -37.20 9.99
N LEU A 42 -36.17 -36.05 9.73
CA LEU A 42 -35.70 -35.66 8.40
C LEU A 42 -34.65 -36.58 7.83
N LEU A 43 -33.74 -37.10 8.68
CA LEU A 43 -32.74 -38.07 8.27
C LEU A 43 -33.38 -39.38 7.81
N ASN A 44 -34.53 -39.76 8.36
CA ASN A 44 -35.22 -41.00 8.00
C ASN A 44 -36.26 -40.80 6.88
N SER A 45 -36.82 -39.59 6.75
CA SER A 45 -37.94 -39.30 5.86
C SER A 45 -37.55 -38.74 4.50
N SER A 46 -36.33 -38.19 4.34
CA SER A 46 -35.96 -37.43 3.14
C SER A 46 -34.62 -37.86 2.55
N HIS A 47 -34.66 -38.26 1.27
CA HIS A 47 -33.47 -38.64 0.50
C HIS A 47 -32.57 -37.44 0.22
N GLU A 48 -33.16 -36.27 -0.06
CA GLU A 48 -32.43 -35.02 -0.35
C GLU A 48 -31.60 -34.53 0.84
N PHE A 49 -32.11 -34.68 2.08
CA PHE A 49 -31.33 -34.35 3.27
C PHE A 49 -30.21 -35.37 3.51
N GLN A 50 -30.46 -36.66 3.28
CA GLN A 50 -29.43 -37.70 3.37
C GLN A 50 -28.30 -37.45 2.37
N ASP A 51 -28.62 -37.10 1.13
CA ASP A 51 -27.64 -36.79 0.09
C ASP A 51 -26.80 -35.57 0.50
N LEU A 52 -27.39 -34.55 1.12
CA LEU A 52 -26.70 -33.36 1.61
C LEU A 52 -25.78 -33.69 2.80
N VAL A 53 -26.23 -34.53 3.75
CA VAL A 53 -25.42 -35.03 4.88
C VAL A 53 -24.23 -35.85 4.37
N ASN A 54 -24.43 -36.67 3.35
CA ASN A 54 -23.41 -37.53 2.76
C ASN A 54 -22.41 -36.73 1.90
N ALA A 55 -22.88 -35.77 1.10
CA ALA A 55 -22.03 -34.88 0.32
C ALA A 55 -21.14 -34.00 1.21
N HIS A 56 -21.63 -33.56 2.37
CA HIS A 56 -20.82 -32.80 3.33
C HIS A 56 -19.67 -33.62 3.92
N LYS A 57 -19.84 -34.94 4.06
CA LYS A 57 -18.75 -35.85 4.48
C LYS A 57 -17.69 -36.06 3.40
N GLU A 58 -18.01 -35.83 2.13
CA GLU A 58 -17.09 -36.05 0.99
C GLU A 58 -16.41 -34.77 0.48
N THR A 59 -16.91 -33.57 0.81
CA THR A 59 -16.44 -32.30 0.20
C THR A 59 -15.34 -31.59 1.01
N ALA A 60 -14.26 -32.30 1.35
CA ALA A 60 -13.05 -31.74 1.98
C ALA A 60 -11.91 -31.44 0.98
N GLY A 61 -12.21 -31.07 -0.26
CA GLY A 61 -11.17 -30.66 -1.20
C GLY A 61 -11.67 -30.30 -2.60
N SER A 62 -11.79 -29.01 -2.89
CA SER A 62 -11.54 -28.46 -4.23
C SER A 62 -11.49 -26.93 -4.17
N ASN A 63 -10.33 -26.36 -4.56
CA ASN A 63 -10.11 -24.92 -4.64
C ASN A 63 -10.19 -24.45 -6.09
N GLN A 64 -10.70 -23.23 -6.22
CA GLN A 64 -11.24 -22.61 -7.43
C GLN A 64 -10.16 -21.95 -8.29
N GLN A 65 -10.24 -22.12 -9.62
CA GLN A 65 -9.38 -21.48 -10.61
C GLN A 65 -9.71 -19.98 -10.75
N LEU A 66 -8.67 -19.14 -10.66
CA LEU A 66 -8.72 -17.72 -11.00
C LEU A 66 -8.37 -17.50 -12.47
N VAL A 67 -9.19 -16.70 -13.13
CA VAL A 67 -9.07 -16.30 -14.54
C VAL A 67 -8.10 -15.13 -14.66
N ASP A 68 -7.06 -15.31 -15.49
CA ASP A 68 -6.07 -14.27 -15.76
C ASP A 68 -6.51 -13.38 -16.94
N VAL A 69 -6.57 -12.06 -16.70
CA VAL A 69 -6.93 -11.06 -17.70
C VAL A 69 -5.63 -10.46 -18.24
N THR A 70 -5.24 -10.88 -19.43
CA THR A 70 -4.06 -10.34 -20.12
C THR A 70 -4.43 -9.06 -20.87
N SER A 71 -3.81 -7.93 -20.51
CA SER A 71 -3.82 -6.73 -21.34
C SER A 71 -2.40 -6.19 -21.62
N SER A 72 -2.06 -6.30 -22.91
CA SER A 72 -1.24 -5.44 -23.77
C SER A 72 0.01 -4.70 -23.23
N LYS A 73 1.16 -5.14 -23.79
CA LYS A 73 2.39 -4.38 -24.14
C LYS A 73 2.37 -2.85 -23.86
N ARG A 74 2.72 -2.43 -22.63
CA ARG A 74 3.23 -1.06 -22.40
C ARG A 74 4.27 -0.86 -21.27
N TYR A 75 4.58 -1.87 -20.47
CA TYR A 75 5.24 -1.63 -19.18
C TYR A 75 6.46 -2.51 -18.91
N SER A 76 7.68 -1.96 -19.04
CA SER A 76 8.87 -2.63 -18.49
C SER A 76 8.88 -2.52 -16.95
N THR A 77 8.41 -1.40 -16.39
CA THR A 77 8.40 -1.12 -14.95
C THR A 77 7.22 -1.79 -14.24
N THR A 78 5.98 -1.68 -14.77
CA THR A 78 4.83 -2.40 -14.18
C THR A 78 5.03 -3.91 -14.21
N ARG A 79 5.63 -4.46 -15.28
CA ARG A 79 5.98 -5.89 -15.30
C ARG A 79 7.02 -6.24 -14.24
N LYS A 80 8.03 -5.40 -14.00
CA LYS A 80 9.02 -5.61 -12.92
C LYS A 80 8.37 -5.54 -11.54
N LEU A 81 7.54 -4.51 -11.30
CA LEU A 81 6.80 -4.35 -10.05
C LEU A 81 5.88 -5.54 -9.81
N MET A 82 5.11 -5.95 -10.81
CA MET A 82 4.16 -7.06 -10.69
C MET A 82 4.87 -8.38 -10.50
N ASN A 83 5.98 -8.63 -11.21
CA ASN A 83 6.80 -9.81 -11.01
C ASN A 83 7.42 -9.85 -9.60
N SER A 84 7.90 -8.71 -9.10
CA SER A 84 8.43 -8.60 -7.74
C SER A 84 7.35 -8.81 -6.67
N LEU A 85 6.12 -8.35 -6.91
CA LEU A 85 4.98 -8.57 -6.01
C LEU A 85 4.57 -10.04 -6.04
N PHE A 86 4.34 -10.64 -7.21
CA PHE A 86 3.94 -12.05 -7.31
C PHE A 86 4.98 -13.01 -6.74
N ARG A 87 6.28 -12.67 -6.80
CA ARG A 87 7.34 -13.44 -6.16
C ARG A 87 7.59 -13.08 -4.70
N ALA A 88 6.84 -12.16 -4.11
CA ALA A 88 7.03 -11.81 -2.70
C ALA A 88 6.49 -12.94 -1.79
N PRO A 89 7.19 -13.26 -0.67
CA PRO A 89 6.76 -14.32 0.23
C PRO A 89 5.45 -13.97 0.95
N MET A 90 4.67 -14.98 1.36
CA MET A 90 3.42 -14.74 2.11
C MET A 90 3.61 -13.86 3.36
N SER A 91 4.77 -13.96 4.03
CA SER A 91 5.11 -13.09 5.17
C SER A 91 5.11 -11.59 4.86
N PHE A 92 5.34 -11.20 3.60
CA PHE A 92 5.19 -9.82 3.14
C PHE A 92 3.71 -9.43 3.15
N TYR A 93 2.84 -10.25 2.57
CA TYR A 93 1.40 -9.98 2.52
C TYR A 93 0.75 -9.95 3.90
N ASP A 94 1.20 -10.79 4.83
CA ASP A 94 0.70 -10.77 6.21
C ASP A 94 1.10 -9.50 6.98
N SER A 95 2.28 -8.94 6.67
CA SER A 95 2.81 -7.76 7.39
C SER A 95 2.49 -6.43 6.71
N THR A 96 2.04 -6.44 5.45
CA THR A 96 1.79 -5.23 4.68
C THR A 96 0.30 -5.11 4.37
N PRO A 97 -0.38 -4.05 4.84
CA PRO A 97 -1.81 -3.94 4.64
C PRO A 97 -2.15 -3.76 3.16
N LEU A 98 -3.25 -4.37 2.72
CA LEU A 98 -3.67 -4.42 1.32
C LEU A 98 -3.85 -3.02 0.71
N GLY A 99 -4.44 -2.06 1.44
CA GLY A 99 -4.63 -0.70 0.94
C GLY A 99 -3.31 0.06 0.71
N ARG A 100 -2.21 -0.30 1.40
CA ARG A 100 -0.88 0.23 1.09
C ARG A 100 -0.39 -0.29 -0.27
N ILE A 101 -0.49 -1.60 -0.52
CA ILE A 101 -0.11 -2.20 -1.81
C ILE A 101 -0.97 -1.59 -2.94
N LEU A 102 -2.28 -1.47 -2.72
CA LEU A 102 -3.21 -0.88 -3.67
C LEU A 102 -2.86 0.58 -3.99
N SER A 103 -2.55 1.40 -2.97
CA SER A 103 -2.16 2.79 -3.19
C SER A 103 -0.87 2.93 -4.00
N ARG A 104 0.07 1.99 -3.85
CA ARG A 104 1.34 1.94 -4.60
C ARG A 104 1.08 1.57 -6.06
N VAL A 105 0.39 0.47 -6.30
CA VAL A 105 0.12 -0.05 -7.65
C VAL A 105 -0.86 0.83 -8.43
N SER A 106 -1.81 1.50 -7.77
CA SER A 106 -2.77 2.38 -8.43
C SER A 106 -2.23 3.81 -8.56
N SER A 107 -1.98 4.49 -7.44
CA SER A 107 -1.70 5.94 -7.46
C SER A 107 -0.25 6.25 -7.81
N ASP A 108 0.71 5.58 -7.18
CA ASP A 108 2.12 5.93 -7.41
C ASP A 108 2.57 5.47 -8.80
N LEU A 109 2.01 4.36 -9.31
CA LEU A 109 2.27 3.89 -10.67
C LEU A 109 1.69 4.84 -11.72
N SER A 110 0.46 5.31 -11.53
CA SER A 110 -0.16 6.32 -12.40
C SER A 110 0.70 7.58 -12.49
N ILE A 111 1.23 8.06 -11.36
CA ILE A 111 2.14 9.21 -11.32
C ILE A 111 3.42 8.93 -12.11
N MET A 112 4.00 7.74 -11.95
CA MET A 112 5.23 7.34 -12.65
C MET A 112 5.02 7.29 -14.18
N ASP A 113 3.91 6.72 -14.63
CA ASP A 113 3.68 6.46 -16.05
C ASP A 113 3.14 7.69 -16.81
N LEU A 114 2.33 8.53 -16.17
CA LEU A 114 1.65 9.66 -16.82
C LEU A 114 2.25 11.02 -16.43
N ASP A 115 2.41 11.28 -15.14
CA ASP A 115 2.72 12.62 -14.64
C ASP A 115 4.20 12.96 -14.75
N ILE A 116 5.10 12.00 -14.50
CA ILE A 116 6.56 12.23 -14.55
C ILE A 116 7.04 12.61 -15.95
N PRO A 117 6.69 11.90 -17.04
CA PRO A 117 7.16 12.27 -18.38
C PRO A 117 6.71 13.68 -18.80
N PHE A 118 5.46 14.02 -18.49
CA PHE A 118 4.92 15.36 -18.75
C PHE A 118 5.69 16.39 -17.93
N SER A 119 5.77 16.22 -16.61
CA SER A 119 6.44 17.16 -15.71
C SER A 119 7.91 17.35 -16.05
N LEU A 120 8.62 16.28 -16.41
CA LEU A 120 10.02 16.30 -16.87
C LEU A 120 10.18 17.17 -18.12
N THR A 121 9.28 17.02 -19.08
CA THR A 121 9.27 17.84 -20.31
C THR A 121 9.10 19.31 -19.97
N PHE A 122 8.16 19.67 -19.08
CA PHE A 122 7.96 21.05 -18.66
C PHE A 122 9.11 21.62 -17.83
N ALA A 123 9.75 20.84 -16.96
CA ALA A 123 10.89 21.35 -16.19
C ALA A 123 12.13 21.55 -17.06
N VAL A 124 12.43 20.61 -17.98
CA VAL A 124 13.54 20.76 -18.93
C VAL A 124 13.24 21.93 -19.88
N GLY A 125 12.04 22.01 -20.43
CA GLY A 125 11.61 23.12 -21.27
C GLY A 125 11.67 24.47 -20.55
N GLY A 126 11.12 24.55 -19.33
CA GLY A 126 11.11 25.76 -18.52
C GLY A 126 12.50 26.22 -18.08
N THR A 127 13.39 25.30 -17.69
CA THR A 127 14.80 25.62 -17.40
C THR A 127 15.54 26.09 -18.64
N MET A 128 15.40 25.39 -19.77
CA MET A 128 16.02 25.79 -21.03
C MET A 128 15.53 27.17 -21.47
N PHE A 129 14.23 27.44 -21.36
CA PHE A 129 13.64 28.72 -21.71
C PHE A 129 14.13 29.85 -20.78
N PHE A 130 14.27 29.60 -19.48
CA PHE A 130 14.88 30.54 -18.54
C PHE A 130 16.33 30.88 -18.93
N TYR A 131 17.17 29.88 -19.24
CA TYR A 131 18.55 30.13 -19.67
C TYR A 131 18.62 30.85 -21.02
N ALA A 132 17.73 30.54 -21.96
CA ALA A 132 17.64 31.24 -23.23
C ALA A 132 17.26 32.72 -23.01
N SER A 133 16.25 33.00 -22.19
CA SER A 133 15.83 34.35 -21.82
C SER A 133 16.94 35.13 -21.09
N LEU A 134 17.65 34.47 -20.17
CA LEU A 134 18.81 35.03 -19.49
C LEU A 134 19.95 35.36 -20.47
N THR A 135 20.18 34.52 -21.47
CA THR A 135 21.21 34.73 -22.50
C THR A 135 20.86 35.92 -23.39
N VAL A 136 19.60 36.03 -23.83
CA VAL A 136 19.11 37.20 -24.57
C VAL A 136 19.27 38.47 -23.74
N LEU A 137 18.91 38.42 -22.46
CA LEU A 137 19.07 39.56 -21.54
C LEU A 137 20.54 39.98 -21.39
N ALA A 138 21.46 39.01 -21.28
CA ALA A 138 22.89 39.26 -21.16
C ALA A 138 23.48 39.98 -22.40
N VAL A 139 22.99 39.65 -23.61
CA VAL A 139 23.47 40.25 -24.86
C VAL A 139 22.84 41.62 -25.12
N VAL A 140 21.53 41.77 -24.90
CA VAL A 140 20.78 42.99 -25.25
C VAL A 140 20.95 44.08 -24.19
N THR A 141 20.91 43.70 -22.91
CA THR A 141 20.96 44.64 -21.77
C THR A 141 21.77 44.06 -20.63
N TRP A 142 23.09 43.95 -20.82
CA TRP A 142 24.03 43.43 -19.82
C TRP A 142 23.94 44.15 -18.45
N GLN A 143 23.48 45.40 -18.43
CA GLN A 143 23.28 46.20 -17.22
C GLN A 143 22.24 45.59 -16.26
N VAL A 144 21.21 44.91 -16.80
CA VAL A 144 20.16 44.26 -16.00
C VAL A 144 20.69 42.99 -15.31
N LEU A 145 21.81 42.44 -15.78
CA LEU A 145 22.45 41.26 -15.20
C LEU A 145 22.89 41.50 -13.74
N ILE A 146 23.33 42.73 -13.41
CA ILE A 146 23.73 43.11 -12.06
C ILE A 146 22.57 42.93 -11.07
N VAL A 147 21.35 43.20 -11.53
CA VAL A 147 20.12 43.08 -10.75
C VAL A 147 19.61 41.64 -10.73
N ALA A 148 19.78 40.90 -11.84
CA ALA A 148 19.34 39.52 -11.96
C ALA A 148 20.18 38.54 -11.11
N ILE A 149 21.49 38.76 -10.95
CA ILE A 149 22.37 37.82 -10.23
C ILE A 149 21.97 37.64 -8.75
N PRO A 150 21.77 38.71 -7.94
CA PRO A 150 21.29 38.56 -6.56
C PRO A 150 19.91 37.92 -6.49
N MET A 151 19.01 38.25 -7.43
CA MET A 151 17.67 37.68 -7.50
C MET A 151 17.71 36.16 -7.69
N VAL A 152 18.50 35.68 -8.66
CA VAL A 152 18.68 34.24 -8.93
C VAL A 152 19.35 33.53 -7.75
N TYR A 153 20.33 34.16 -7.11
CA TYR A 153 20.98 33.60 -5.92
C TYR A 153 19.98 33.39 -4.76
N VAL A 154 19.17 34.41 -4.45
CA VAL A 154 18.15 34.32 -3.40
C VAL A 154 17.09 33.27 -3.76
N ALA A 155 16.69 33.21 -5.03
CA ALA A 155 15.75 32.20 -5.51
C ALA A 155 16.25 30.77 -5.29
N ILE A 156 17.52 30.49 -5.64
CA ILE A 156 18.14 29.17 -5.41
C ILE A 156 18.22 28.85 -3.91
N ARG A 157 18.55 29.84 -3.06
CA ARG A 157 18.62 29.63 -1.60
C ARG A 157 17.24 29.31 -1.01
N MET A 158 16.20 30.03 -1.43
CA MET A 158 14.82 29.75 -1.01
C MET A 158 14.33 28.40 -1.53
N GLN A 159 14.63 28.07 -2.78
CA GLN A 159 14.27 26.78 -3.37
C GLN A 159 14.88 25.61 -2.58
N ARG A 160 16.16 25.71 -2.20
CA ARG A 160 16.81 24.67 -1.36
C ARG A 160 16.15 24.53 0.01
N TYR A 161 15.80 25.65 0.66
CA TYR A 161 15.13 25.64 1.95
C TYR A 161 13.74 24.98 1.86
N TYR A 162 12.96 25.35 0.84
CA TYR A 162 11.68 24.74 0.57
C TYR A 162 11.79 23.22 0.34
N PHE A 163 12.79 22.78 -0.43
CA PHE A 163 12.97 21.35 -0.72
C PHE A 163 13.15 20.49 0.53
N THR A 164 13.85 20.99 1.54
CA THR A 164 14.04 20.25 2.78
C THR A 164 12.71 20.06 3.52
N LEU A 165 11.87 21.09 3.56
CA LEU A 165 10.56 21.02 4.24
C LEU A 165 9.53 20.22 3.44
N ALA A 166 9.46 20.46 2.12
CA ALA A 166 8.49 19.83 1.24
C ALA A 166 8.62 18.30 1.24
N LYS A 167 9.85 17.78 1.30
CA LYS A 167 10.11 16.33 1.33
C LYS A 167 9.44 15.62 2.50
N GLU A 168 9.55 16.19 3.70
CA GLU A 168 8.95 15.60 4.91
C GLU A 168 7.43 15.69 4.88
N VAL A 169 6.87 16.84 4.45
CA VAL A 169 5.41 17.02 4.31
C VAL A 169 4.83 16.04 3.30
N MET A 170 5.52 15.79 2.19
CA MET A 170 5.09 14.81 1.19
C MET A 170 5.16 13.37 1.69
N ARG A 171 6.14 13.05 2.55
CA ARG A 171 6.21 11.73 3.19
C ARG A 171 4.98 11.50 4.06
N ILE A 172 4.56 12.50 4.83
CA ILE A 172 3.34 12.46 5.65
C ILE A 172 2.11 12.24 4.74
N ASN A 173 1.93 13.05 3.70
CA ASN A 173 0.83 12.91 2.73
C ASN A 173 0.77 11.49 2.12
N GLY A 174 1.93 10.90 1.84
CA GLY A 174 2.03 9.53 1.34
C GLY A 174 1.55 8.47 2.34
N THR A 175 1.73 8.69 3.64
CA THR A 175 1.32 7.76 4.71
C THR A 175 -0.14 7.91 5.11
N THR A 176 -0.67 9.14 5.14
CA THR A 176 -2.08 9.43 5.43
C THR A 176 -2.98 8.85 4.34
N LYS A 177 -2.60 9.01 3.06
CA LYS A 177 -3.34 8.46 1.93
C LYS A 177 -3.46 6.93 1.99
N SER A 178 -2.38 6.23 2.37
CA SER A 178 -2.41 4.77 2.54
C SER A 178 -3.32 4.33 3.69
N SER A 179 -3.40 5.11 4.76
CA SER A 179 -4.24 4.79 5.92
C SER A 179 -5.72 4.94 5.58
N LEU A 180 -6.09 5.97 4.82
CA LEU A 180 -7.44 6.14 4.27
C LEU A 180 -7.82 4.98 3.35
N ALA A 181 -6.93 4.58 2.43
CA ALA A 181 -7.18 3.46 1.52
C ALA A 181 -7.37 2.13 2.26
N ASN A 182 -6.63 1.90 3.34
CA ASN A 182 -6.81 0.71 4.20
C ASN A 182 -8.19 0.70 4.85
N HIS A 183 -8.62 1.82 5.44
CA HIS A 183 -9.92 1.90 6.10
C HIS A 183 -11.07 1.66 5.11
N VAL A 184 -10.99 2.25 3.91
CA VAL A 184 -11.98 1.99 2.84
C VAL A 184 -12.03 0.51 2.47
N ALA A 185 -10.87 -0.15 2.34
CA ALA A 185 -10.83 -1.58 2.02
C ALA A 185 -11.46 -2.43 3.13
N GLU A 186 -11.22 -2.10 4.40
CA GLU A 186 -11.82 -2.76 5.57
C GLU A 186 -13.34 -2.54 5.63
N THR A 187 -13.81 -1.31 5.42
CA THR A 187 -15.24 -0.98 5.41
C THR A 187 -15.99 -1.69 4.29
N VAL A 188 -15.39 -1.80 3.10
CA VAL A 188 -15.99 -2.53 1.97
C VAL A 188 -16.08 -4.02 2.26
N ALA A 189 -15.02 -4.63 2.80
CA ALA A 189 -15.02 -6.04 3.17
C ALA A 189 -16.00 -6.34 4.33
N GLY A 190 -16.13 -5.42 5.29
CA GLY A 190 -16.98 -5.53 6.48
C GLY A 190 -18.37 -4.91 6.33
N ALA A 191 -18.79 -4.49 5.12
CA ALA A 191 -20.01 -3.70 4.92
C ALA A 191 -21.30 -4.41 5.37
N ALA A 192 -21.35 -5.74 5.27
CA ALA A 192 -22.48 -6.51 5.78
C ALA A 192 -22.50 -6.52 7.33
N THR A 193 -21.34 -6.67 7.96
CA THR A 193 -21.18 -6.67 9.41
C THR A 193 -21.51 -5.31 10.01
N ILE A 194 -21.00 -4.21 9.43
CA ILE A 194 -21.29 -2.85 9.91
C ILE A 194 -22.79 -2.56 9.90
N ARG A 195 -23.48 -2.94 8.81
CA ARG A 195 -24.94 -2.80 8.70
C ARG A 195 -25.71 -3.71 9.65
N ALA A 196 -25.22 -4.92 9.90
CA ALA A 196 -25.85 -5.85 10.84
C ALA A 196 -25.76 -5.39 12.30
N PHE A 197 -24.72 -4.62 12.64
CA PHE A 197 -24.53 -4.04 13.98
C PHE A 197 -25.02 -2.60 14.11
N GLU A 198 -25.58 -1.99 13.05
CA GLU A 198 -26.08 -0.60 13.04
C GLU A 198 -25.01 0.43 13.48
N GLU A 199 -23.74 0.20 13.11
CA GLU A 199 -22.59 1.03 13.47
C GLU A 199 -22.07 1.87 12.27
N GLU A 200 -22.96 2.22 11.34
CA GLU A 200 -22.58 3.02 10.15
C GLU A 200 -22.05 4.40 10.54
N ASP A 201 -22.70 5.09 11.49
CA ASP A 201 -22.31 6.43 11.91
C ASP A 201 -20.91 6.47 12.51
N ARG A 202 -20.54 5.45 13.28
CA ARG A 202 -19.20 5.31 13.84
C ARG A 202 -18.16 5.14 12.73
N SER A 203 -18.42 4.27 11.77
CA SER A 203 -17.52 4.07 10.62
C SER A 203 -17.44 5.33 9.76
N PHE A 204 -18.55 6.04 9.59
CA PHE A 204 -18.63 7.26 8.80
C PHE A 204 -17.81 8.39 9.45
N ASN A 205 -18.00 8.63 10.74
CA ASN A 205 -17.22 9.62 11.50
C ASN A 205 -15.71 9.29 11.46
N LYS A 206 -15.36 8.00 11.61
CA LYS A 206 -13.95 7.59 11.52
C LYS A 206 -13.35 7.84 10.13
N ASN A 207 -14.14 7.64 9.08
CA ASN A 207 -13.72 7.93 7.72
C ASN A 207 -13.54 9.45 7.49
N LEU A 208 -14.44 10.28 8.03
CA LEU A 208 -14.29 11.74 7.98
C LEU A 208 -12.99 12.20 8.66
N ASP A 209 -12.67 11.69 9.85
CA ASP A 209 -11.41 12.01 10.54
C ASP A 209 -10.18 11.70 9.68
N LEU A 210 -10.18 10.53 9.02
CA LEU A 210 -9.07 10.11 8.15
C LEU A 210 -8.97 10.98 6.88
N ILE A 211 -10.11 11.40 6.33
CA ILE A 211 -10.16 12.34 5.22
C ILE A 211 -9.59 13.69 5.65
N ASP A 212 -9.98 14.21 6.81
CA ASP A 212 -9.51 15.50 7.33
C ASP A 212 -8.01 15.49 7.60
N ILE A 213 -7.47 14.42 8.21
CA ILE A 213 -6.02 14.26 8.40
C ILE A 213 -5.29 14.27 7.05
N ASN A 214 -5.81 13.56 6.06
CA ASN A 214 -5.21 13.52 4.73
C ASN A 214 -5.32 14.87 4.00
N ALA A 215 -6.47 15.53 4.09
CA ALA A 215 -6.72 16.84 3.49
C ALA A 215 -5.83 17.92 4.12
N SER A 216 -5.64 17.89 5.45
CA SER A 216 -4.72 18.78 6.16
C SER A 216 -3.28 18.59 5.69
N ALA A 217 -2.79 17.35 5.58
CA ALA A 217 -1.44 17.06 5.06
C ALA A 217 -1.26 17.57 3.62
N PHE A 218 -2.25 17.35 2.76
CA PHE A 218 -2.25 17.88 1.40
C PHE A 218 -2.27 19.42 1.37
N PHE A 219 -3.10 20.06 2.20
CA PHE A 219 -3.19 21.51 2.31
C PHE A 219 -1.88 22.13 2.76
N HIS A 220 -1.19 21.55 3.76
CA HIS A 220 0.13 22.01 4.18
C HIS A 220 1.18 21.88 3.07
N SER A 221 1.12 20.82 2.26
CA SER A 221 1.99 20.66 1.09
C SER A 221 1.72 21.73 0.04
N PHE A 222 0.45 21.99 -0.25
CA PHE A 222 0.03 23.01 -1.21
C PHE A 222 0.41 24.42 -0.73
N ALA A 223 0.08 24.77 0.51
CA ALA A 223 0.38 26.06 1.11
C ALA A 223 1.90 26.33 1.17
N SER A 224 2.72 25.31 1.41
CA SER A 224 4.18 25.45 1.38
C SER A 224 4.70 25.78 -0.03
N ASN A 225 4.10 25.19 -1.07
CA ASN A 225 4.45 25.47 -2.46
C ASN A 225 4.07 26.91 -2.85
N GLU A 226 2.84 27.31 -2.52
CA GLU A 226 2.36 28.68 -2.76
C GLU A 226 3.18 29.73 -1.98
N TRP A 227 3.58 29.41 -0.75
CA TRP A 227 4.46 30.28 0.03
C TRP A 227 5.79 30.57 -0.68
N LEU A 228 6.40 29.55 -1.30
CA LEU A 228 7.64 29.73 -2.06
C LEU A 228 7.39 30.62 -3.29
N ILE A 229 6.33 30.34 -4.05
CA ILE A 229 5.98 31.09 -5.26
C ILE A 229 5.76 32.57 -4.92
N GLN A 230 4.93 32.86 -3.91
CA GLN A 230 4.65 34.22 -3.46
C GLN A 230 5.92 34.95 -3.02
N ARG A 231 6.85 34.29 -2.33
CA ARG A 231 8.13 34.89 -1.92
C ARG A 231 9.03 35.21 -3.11
N LEU A 232 9.10 34.33 -4.10
CA LEU A 232 9.88 34.55 -5.32
C LEU A 232 9.31 35.70 -6.15
N GLU A 233 7.98 35.76 -6.31
CA GLU A 233 7.30 36.85 -7.03
C GLU A 233 7.42 38.20 -6.31
N THR A 234 7.33 38.23 -4.99
CA THR A 234 7.48 39.48 -4.23
C THR A 234 8.91 40.01 -4.30
N ILE A 235 9.93 39.15 -4.19
CA ILE A 235 11.34 39.57 -4.31
C ILE A 235 11.62 40.10 -5.71
N SER A 236 11.22 39.38 -6.74
CA SER A 236 11.41 39.78 -8.13
C SER A 236 10.64 41.05 -8.50
N ALA A 237 9.42 41.25 -7.97
CA ALA A 237 8.67 42.49 -8.13
C ALA A 237 9.38 43.67 -7.47
N VAL A 238 9.84 43.54 -6.22
CA VAL A 238 10.61 44.57 -5.51
C VAL A 238 11.88 44.95 -6.27
N VAL A 239 12.60 43.95 -6.77
CA VAL A 239 13.82 44.13 -7.55
C VAL A 239 13.53 44.87 -8.87
N LEU A 240 12.47 44.49 -9.59
CA LEU A 240 12.07 45.13 -10.85
C LEU A 240 11.61 46.58 -10.63
N THR A 241 10.82 46.83 -9.58
CA THR A 241 10.37 48.18 -9.21
C THR A 241 11.55 49.07 -8.81
N ALA A 242 12.50 48.55 -8.03
CA ALA A 242 13.71 49.29 -7.67
C ALA A 242 14.57 49.63 -8.89
N ALA A 243 14.72 48.69 -9.83
CA ALA A 243 15.42 48.91 -11.09
C ALA A 243 14.72 49.98 -11.96
N ALA A 244 13.39 49.92 -12.05
CA ALA A 244 12.59 50.93 -12.75
C ALA A 244 12.76 52.33 -12.14
N LEU A 245 12.71 52.44 -10.80
CA LEU A 245 12.93 53.69 -10.07
C LEU A 245 14.32 54.27 -10.32
N CYS A 246 15.36 53.43 -10.29
CA CYS A 246 16.73 53.85 -10.58
C CYS A 246 16.87 54.38 -12.01
N MET A 247 16.24 53.73 -12.99
CA MET A 247 16.27 54.18 -14.39
C MET A 247 15.57 55.53 -14.60
N VAL A 248 14.51 55.81 -13.83
CA VAL A 248 13.76 57.08 -13.90
C VAL A 248 14.47 58.22 -13.17
N MET A 249 15.17 57.94 -12.06
CA MET A 249 15.86 58.96 -11.25
C MET A 249 17.18 59.46 -11.87
N LEU A 250 17.74 58.73 -12.85
CA LEU A 250 18.97 59.12 -13.52
C LEU A 250 18.76 60.32 -14.47
N PRO A 251 19.76 61.19 -14.68
CA PRO A 251 19.63 62.37 -15.53
C PRO A 251 19.13 62.03 -16.94
N PRO A 252 18.31 62.90 -17.56
CA PRO A 252 17.85 62.69 -18.93
C PRO A 252 19.06 62.64 -19.87
N GLY A 253 19.17 61.55 -20.65
CA GLY A 253 20.28 61.30 -21.57
C GLY A 253 21.18 60.11 -21.20
N THR A 254 21.04 59.53 -19.99
CA THR A 254 21.86 58.38 -19.56
C THR A 254 21.50 57.08 -20.29
N PHE A 255 20.21 56.86 -20.57
CA PHE A 255 19.71 55.69 -21.30
C PHE A 255 18.72 56.11 -22.38
N THR A 256 18.81 55.46 -23.55
CA THR A 256 17.81 55.60 -24.61
C THR A 256 16.48 55.01 -24.15
N SER A 257 15.36 55.67 -24.45
CA SER A 257 14.00 55.22 -24.09
C SER A 257 13.69 53.77 -24.49
N GLY A 258 14.23 53.32 -25.64
CA GLY A 258 14.11 51.93 -26.08
C GLY A 258 14.78 50.91 -25.17
N ILE A 259 15.94 51.23 -24.58
CA ILE A 259 16.67 50.34 -23.67
C ILE A 259 15.91 50.14 -22.35
N ILE A 260 15.29 51.21 -21.84
CA ILE A 260 14.47 51.16 -20.63
C ILE A 260 13.24 50.26 -20.85
N GLY A 261 12.54 50.43 -21.98
CA GLY A 261 11.39 49.58 -22.32
C GLY A 261 11.76 48.11 -22.51
N MET A 262 12.92 47.84 -23.14
CA MET A 262 13.45 46.48 -23.28
C MET A 262 13.83 45.88 -21.94
N ALA A 263 14.55 46.60 -21.07
CA ALA A 263 14.99 46.12 -19.77
C ALA A 263 13.81 45.72 -18.86
N LEU A 264 12.74 46.53 -18.84
CA LEU A 264 11.54 46.21 -18.05
C LEU A 264 10.76 45.03 -18.62
N SER A 265 10.59 44.97 -19.95
CA SER A 265 9.87 43.87 -20.61
C SER A 265 10.58 42.53 -20.44
N TYR A 266 11.91 42.50 -20.66
CA TYR A 266 12.70 41.28 -20.48
C TYR A 266 12.87 40.92 -18.99
N GLY A 267 12.97 41.90 -18.09
CA GLY A 267 13.00 41.66 -16.65
C GLY A 267 11.72 40.97 -16.13
N LEU A 268 10.55 41.43 -16.58
CA LEU A 268 9.26 40.81 -16.26
C LEU A 268 9.15 39.39 -16.85
N SER A 269 9.59 39.20 -18.10
CA SER A 269 9.61 37.88 -18.74
C SER A 269 10.54 36.90 -18.01
N LEU A 270 11.72 37.35 -17.60
CA LEU A 270 12.69 36.54 -16.86
C LEU A 270 12.12 36.08 -15.50
N ASN A 271 11.38 36.96 -14.81
CA ASN A 271 10.69 36.60 -13.58
C ASN A 271 9.67 35.47 -13.80
N ASN A 272 8.77 35.64 -14.76
CA ASN A 272 7.72 34.64 -15.04
C ASN A 272 8.34 33.28 -15.42
N THR A 273 9.38 33.29 -16.24
CA THR A 273 10.10 32.05 -16.61
C THR A 273 10.87 31.40 -15.46
N LEU A 274 11.43 32.18 -14.54
CA LEU A 274 12.08 31.68 -13.33
C LEU A 274 11.07 31.01 -12.38
N VAL A 275 9.96 31.67 -12.09
CA VAL A 275 8.89 31.12 -11.24
C VAL A 275 8.34 29.83 -11.84
N PHE A 276 8.00 29.85 -13.14
CA PHE A 276 7.54 28.68 -13.86
C PHE A 276 8.57 27.53 -13.83
N SER A 277 9.86 27.83 -14.01
CA SER A 277 10.92 26.82 -13.95
C SER A 277 11.03 26.19 -12.55
N ILE A 278 11.04 27.01 -11.50
CA ILE A 278 11.14 26.53 -10.12
C ILE A 278 9.92 25.69 -9.74
N GLN A 279 8.71 26.10 -10.13
CA GLN A 279 7.49 25.35 -9.88
C GLN A 279 7.54 23.96 -10.52
N ASN A 280 7.94 23.85 -11.79
CA ASN A 280 8.06 22.57 -12.48
C ASN A 280 9.14 21.67 -11.86
N GLN A 281 10.27 22.23 -11.44
CA GLN A 281 11.30 21.47 -10.71
C GLN A 281 10.80 20.95 -9.37
N CYS A 282 10.02 21.75 -8.63
CA CYS A 282 9.40 21.32 -7.38
C CYS A 282 8.40 20.19 -7.61
N THR A 283 7.56 20.28 -8.65
CA THR A 283 6.60 19.22 -9.01
C THR A 283 7.29 17.89 -9.34
N ILE A 284 8.41 17.90 -10.07
CA ILE A 284 9.16 16.65 -10.36
C ILE A 284 9.73 16.05 -9.09
N ALA A 285 10.35 16.87 -8.26
CA ALA A 285 10.91 16.43 -6.98
C ALA A 285 9.83 15.93 -6.02
N ASN A 286 8.59 16.38 -6.18
CA ASN A 286 7.45 15.83 -5.47
C ASN A 286 7.09 14.43 -5.98
N TYR A 287 7.08 14.23 -7.30
CA TYR A 287 6.79 12.93 -7.91
C TYR A 287 7.91 11.89 -7.75
N ILE A 288 9.17 12.30 -7.62
CA ILE A 288 10.28 11.35 -7.39
C ILE A 288 10.12 10.57 -6.08
N ILE A 289 9.42 11.12 -5.08
CA ILE A 289 9.12 10.42 -3.82
C ILE A 289 8.15 9.25 -4.06
N SER A 290 7.22 9.38 -5.01
CA SER A 290 6.38 8.25 -5.44
C SER A 290 7.19 7.16 -6.14
N VAL A 291 8.19 7.55 -6.93
CA VAL A 291 9.14 6.61 -7.57
C VAL A 291 9.99 5.88 -6.53
N GLU A 292 10.54 6.60 -5.54
CA GLU A 292 11.32 6.00 -4.46
C GLU A 292 10.52 4.92 -3.72
N ARG A 293 9.25 5.23 -3.41
CA ARG A 293 8.33 4.30 -2.74
C ARG A 293 8.00 3.09 -3.61
N LEU A 294 7.81 3.27 -4.92
CA LEU A 294 7.65 2.13 -5.84
C LEU A 294 8.92 1.29 -5.96
N ASN A 295 10.09 1.93 -5.96
CA ASN A 295 11.37 1.26 -6.07
C ASN A 295 11.63 0.31 -4.89
N GLN A 296 11.16 0.66 -3.69
CA GLN A 296 11.19 -0.25 -2.54
C GLN A 296 10.40 -1.56 -2.79
N TYR A 297 9.30 -1.48 -3.55
CA TYR A 297 8.47 -2.64 -3.88
C TYR A 297 8.97 -3.42 -5.10
N MET A 298 9.82 -2.82 -5.94
CA MET A 298 10.48 -3.50 -7.06
C MET A 298 11.67 -4.38 -6.64
N HIS A 299 12.13 -4.24 -5.40
CA HIS A 299 13.29 -4.92 -4.85
C HIS A 299 12.96 -5.71 -3.58
N ILE A 300 11.74 -6.22 -3.48
CA ILE A 300 11.35 -7.12 -2.39
C ILE A 300 12.15 -8.42 -2.53
N GLN A 301 12.49 -9.03 -1.39
CA GLN A 301 13.12 -10.35 -1.37
C GLN A 301 12.18 -11.37 -2.05
N SER A 302 12.60 -11.89 -3.20
CA SER A 302 11.87 -12.91 -3.94
C SER A 302 11.87 -14.23 -3.16
N GLU A 303 10.78 -14.97 -3.26
CA GLU A 303 10.74 -16.41 -2.99
C GLU A 303 11.76 -17.14 -3.89
N ALA A 304 12.07 -18.37 -3.49
CA ALA A 304 12.96 -19.25 -4.23
C ALA A 304 12.51 -19.38 -5.69
N GLU A 305 13.48 -19.58 -6.60
CA GLU A 305 13.16 -19.70 -8.01
C GLU A 305 12.25 -20.90 -8.26
N GLU A 306 11.19 -20.68 -9.04
CA GLU A 306 10.22 -21.70 -9.44
C GLU A 306 10.90 -22.91 -10.09
N ILE A 307 11.98 -22.67 -10.84
CA ILE A 307 12.71 -23.70 -11.55
C ILE A 307 14.21 -23.58 -11.28
N VAL A 308 14.76 -24.57 -10.57
CA VAL A 308 16.20 -24.72 -10.37
C VAL A 308 16.74 -25.68 -11.42
N GLU A 309 17.36 -25.16 -12.49
CA GLU A 309 17.84 -25.95 -13.63
C GLU A 309 18.80 -27.09 -13.24
N GLY A 310 19.57 -26.91 -12.17
CA GLY A 310 20.51 -27.92 -11.68
C GLY A 310 19.90 -29.05 -10.84
N ASN A 311 18.64 -28.94 -10.42
CA ASN A 311 18.02 -29.88 -9.47
C ASN A 311 16.54 -30.13 -9.78
N ARG A 312 16.24 -30.46 -11.05
CA ARG A 312 14.88 -30.82 -11.47
C ARG A 312 14.57 -32.27 -11.11
N PRO A 313 13.39 -32.58 -10.57
CA PRO A 313 12.97 -33.96 -10.40
C PRO A 313 12.78 -34.63 -11.78
N PRO A 314 12.96 -35.95 -11.87
CA PRO A 314 12.77 -36.67 -13.12
C PRO A 314 11.29 -36.66 -13.55
N MET A 315 11.01 -36.87 -14.84
CA MET A 315 9.65 -36.73 -15.42
C MET A 315 8.61 -37.69 -14.83
N ASN A 316 9.04 -38.78 -14.20
CA ASN A 316 8.21 -39.76 -13.51
C ASN A 316 7.94 -39.41 -12.04
N TRP A 317 8.47 -38.29 -11.54
CA TRP A 317 8.22 -37.86 -10.16
C TRP A 317 6.79 -37.32 -9.98
N PRO A 318 6.09 -37.69 -8.89
CA PRO A 318 6.51 -38.62 -7.84
C PRO A 318 6.19 -40.09 -8.17
N ASP A 319 7.20 -40.97 -8.16
CA ASP A 319 7.03 -42.43 -8.36
C ASP A 319 6.23 -43.08 -7.21
N ALA A 320 6.34 -42.53 -6.01
CA ALA A 320 5.55 -42.88 -4.84
C ALA A 320 5.29 -41.61 -4.02
N GLY A 321 4.04 -41.36 -3.65
CA GLY A 321 3.61 -40.18 -2.87
C GLY A 321 4.02 -40.22 -1.38
N LYS A 322 5.21 -40.73 -1.06
CA LYS A 322 5.72 -40.86 0.30
C LYS A 322 6.30 -39.53 0.77
N VAL A 323 5.71 -38.93 1.80
CA VAL A 323 6.21 -37.68 2.42
C VAL A 323 6.96 -38.03 3.71
N GLU A 324 8.22 -37.63 3.82
CA GLU A 324 9.03 -37.78 5.04
C GLU A 324 9.47 -36.40 5.54
N ILE A 325 8.96 -35.98 6.70
CA ILE A 325 9.37 -34.73 7.36
C ILE A 325 10.45 -35.06 8.40
N LYS A 326 11.66 -34.50 8.23
CA LYS A 326 12.80 -34.72 9.12
C LYS A 326 13.26 -33.39 9.72
N ASP A 327 13.23 -33.29 11.05
CA ASP A 327 13.72 -32.14 11.84
C ASP A 327 13.22 -30.76 11.37
N LEU A 328 11.97 -30.70 10.88
CA LEU A 328 11.37 -29.46 10.38
C LEU A 328 11.07 -28.50 11.53
N LYS A 329 11.78 -27.36 11.56
CA LYS A 329 11.50 -26.25 12.46
C LYS A 329 10.86 -25.11 11.67
N VAL A 330 9.54 -24.98 11.78
CA VAL A 330 8.81 -23.84 11.23
C VAL A 330 8.84 -22.73 12.28
N LEU A 331 9.59 -21.67 12.00
CA LEU A 331 9.70 -20.52 12.91
C LEU A 331 8.82 -19.38 12.40
N GLY A 332 7.88 -18.95 13.23
CA GLY A 332 7.21 -17.67 13.02
C GLY A 332 8.20 -16.52 13.16
N LYS A 333 7.95 -15.40 12.47
CA LYS A 333 8.81 -14.19 12.49
C LYS A 333 9.07 -13.68 13.93
N CYS A 334 8.13 -13.92 14.86
CA CYS A 334 8.29 -13.61 16.29
C CYS A 334 9.27 -14.54 17.03
N GLN A 335 9.35 -15.82 16.65
CA GLN A 335 10.20 -16.85 17.31
C GLN A 335 11.64 -16.87 16.78
N LEU A 336 11.88 -16.32 15.59
CA LEU A 336 13.22 -16.22 15.00
C LEU A 336 14.20 -15.39 15.85
N ARG A 337 13.70 -14.42 16.63
CA ARG A 337 14.52 -13.56 17.48
C ARG A 337 14.98 -14.26 18.76
N GLU A 338 14.13 -15.11 19.35
CA GLU A 338 14.43 -15.89 20.55
C GLU A 338 15.38 -17.05 20.26
N VAL A 339 15.24 -17.71 19.11
CA VAL A 339 16.11 -18.85 18.73
C VAL A 339 17.51 -18.40 18.31
N VAL A 340 17.68 -17.16 17.81
CA VAL A 340 19.03 -16.59 17.58
C VAL A 340 19.75 -16.32 18.89
N GLN A 341 19.03 -15.96 19.97
CA GLN A 341 19.60 -15.89 21.33
C GLN A 341 19.87 -17.29 21.92
N GLY A 342 19.04 -18.29 21.62
CA GLY A 342 19.27 -19.67 22.07
C GLY A 342 20.36 -20.45 21.31
N LYS A 343 20.90 -19.91 20.22
CA LYS A 343 21.95 -20.58 19.40
C LYS A 343 23.36 -20.45 19.96
N GLU A 344 23.58 -19.74 21.07
CA GLU A 344 24.84 -19.78 21.83
C GLU A 344 24.96 -21.00 22.76
N GLU A 345 23.87 -21.74 23.02
CA GLU A 345 23.92 -22.98 23.78
C GLU A 345 23.61 -24.17 22.86
N GLY A 346 24.68 -24.85 22.45
CA GLY A 346 24.62 -25.96 21.50
C GLY A 346 23.74 -27.11 21.99
N LEU A 347 22.73 -27.47 21.19
CA LEU A 347 22.04 -28.74 21.32
C LEU A 347 22.27 -29.61 20.07
N ASN A 348 23.20 -30.55 20.23
CA ASN A 348 23.20 -31.81 19.50
C ASN A 348 22.10 -32.69 20.10
N SER A 349 21.04 -32.97 19.34
CA SER A 349 20.19 -34.12 19.63
C SER A 349 19.69 -34.73 18.31
N SER A 350 20.14 -35.96 18.06
CA SER A 350 19.77 -36.81 16.94
C SER A 350 18.26 -37.06 16.89
N GLY A 351 17.67 -36.90 15.70
CA GLY A 351 16.23 -37.01 15.48
C GLY A 351 15.65 -38.43 15.49
N LYS A 352 14.32 -38.49 15.70
CA LYS A 352 13.39 -39.39 15.00
C LYS A 352 11.90 -39.10 15.30
N LEU A 353 11.09 -39.35 14.25
CA LEU A 353 9.64 -39.62 14.15
C LEU A 353 8.65 -38.44 14.22
N ALA A 354 8.09 -38.08 13.05
CA ALA A 354 6.81 -37.39 12.94
C ALA A 354 5.68 -38.44 12.96
N GLU A 355 4.69 -38.27 13.86
CA GLU A 355 3.50 -39.12 13.93
C GLU A 355 2.46 -38.69 12.89
N TYR A 356 1.78 -39.66 12.25
CA TYR A 356 0.64 -39.44 11.35
C TYR A 356 -0.52 -40.33 11.79
N ASP A 357 -1.62 -39.72 12.25
CA ASP A 357 -2.88 -40.38 12.61
C ASP A 357 -4.00 -39.31 12.78
N GLU A 358 -5.26 -39.73 12.95
CA GLU A 358 -6.38 -38.81 13.22
C GLU A 358 -6.18 -38.01 14.53
N PRO A 359 -6.64 -36.73 14.62
CA PRO A 359 -6.42 -35.90 15.80
C PRO A 359 -6.91 -36.54 17.12
N MET A 360 -8.00 -37.31 17.06
CA MET A 360 -8.58 -38.04 18.19
C MET A 360 -7.76 -39.26 18.62
N SER A 361 -7.08 -39.94 17.69
CA SER A 361 -6.20 -41.06 18.00
C SER A 361 -4.84 -40.58 18.54
N LEU A 362 -4.33 -39.45 18.02
CA LEU A 362 -3.12 -38.79 18.53
C LEU A 362 -3.30 -38.24 19.96
N MET A 363 -4.48 -37.70 20.29
CA MET A 363 -4.80 -37.26 21.66
C MET A 363 -4.89 -38.40 22.69
N LYS A 364 -5.15 -39.63 22.27
CA LYS A 364 -5.24 -40.79 23.19
C LYS A 364 -3.87 -41.35 23.56
N ARG A 365 -2.86 -41.22 22.70
CA ARG A 365 -1.49 -41.68 22.97
C ARG A 365 -0.81 -40.71 23.94
N GLU A 366 -0.18 -41.22 25.01
CA GLU A 366 0.48 -40.37 26.02
C GLU A 366 1.81 -39.80 25.54
N GLU A 367 2.48 -40.50 24.63
CA GLU A 367 3.78 -40.06 24.09
C GLU A 367 3.68 -39.12 22.88
N SER A 368 2.47 -38.87 22.37
CA SER A 368 2.26 -38.09 21.15
C SER A 368 2.72 -36.63 21.27
N LEU A 369 3.50 -36.17 20.30
CA LEU A 369 3.95 -34.78 20.20
C LEU A 369 2.78 -33.81 19.94
N PHE A 370 1.78 -34.24 19.17
CA PHE A 370 0.58 -33.46 18.89
C PHE A 370 -0.20 -33.17 20.19
N ARG A 371 -0.39 -34.19 21.04
CA ARG A 371 -1.06 -34.03 22.33
C ARG A 371 -0.30 -33.09 23.27
N LYS A 372 1.04 -33.19 23.31
CA LYS A 372 1.89 -32.31 24.13
C LYS A 372 1.78 -30.85 23.69
N LEU A 373 1.82 -30.61 22.37
CA LEU A 373 1.68 -29.28 21.78
C LEU A 373 0.29 -28.67 22.06
N VAL A 374 -0.78 -29.47 21.94
CA VAL A 374 -2.14 -29.02 22.30
C VAL A 374 -2.22 -28.68 23.80
N LYS A 375 -1.66 -29.51 24.70
CA LYS A 375 -1.62 -29.18 26.13
C LYS A 375 -0.87 -27.89 26.44
N GLU A 376 0.27 -27.67 25.79
CA GLU A 376 1.07 -26.46 25.96
C GLU A 376 0.29 -25.21 25.51
N TYR A 377 -0.35 -25.26 24.34
CA TYR A 377 -1.20 -24.19 23.83
C TYR A 377 -2.37 -23.85 24.77
N TRP A 378 -3.02 -24.88 25.32
CA TRP A 378 -4.12 -24.71 26.28
C TRP A 378 -3.65 -24.17 27.65
N SER A 379 -2.43 -24.51 28.07
CA SER A 379 -1.84 -23.96 29.30
C SER A 379 -1.51 -22.47 29.18
N HIS A 380 -1.07 -22.03 27.98
CA HIS A 380 -0.85 -20.61 27.70
C HIS A 380 -2.15 -19.82 27.61
N PHE A 381 -3.24 -20.43 27.11
CA PHE A 381 -4.55 -19.79 27.06
C PHE A 381 -5.10 -19.52 28.48
N GLN A 382 -4.98 -20.49 29.40
CA GLN A 382 -5.38 -20.31 30.80
C GLN A 382 -4.50 -19.30 31.57
N SER A 383 -3.23 -19.17 31.20
CA SER A 383 -2.34 -18.13 31.74
C SER A 383 -2.75 -16.72 31.30
N ALA A 384 -3.27 -16.56 30.08
CA ALA A 384 -3.68 -15.28 29.52
C ALA A 384 -5.03 -14.76 30.07
N GLU A 385 -5.90 -15.65 30.55
CA GLU A 385 -7.17 -15.28 31.22
C GLU A 385 -7.00 -14.94 32.71
N SER A 386 -5.82 -15.16 33.28
CA SER A 386 -5.53 -14.90 34.71
C SER A 386 -4.91 -13.52 35.01
N HIS A 387 -4.89 -12.61 34.03
CA HIS A 387 -4.36 -11.24 34.15
C HIS A 387 -5.39 -10.16 33.81
#